data_AF-A0A1H6FBG3-F1
#
_entry.id   AF-A0A1H6FBG3-F1
#
_cell.length_a   1.000
_cell.length_b   1.000
_cell.length_c   1.000
_cell.angle_alpha   90.00
_cell.angle_beta   90.00
_cell.angle_gamma   90.00
#
_symmetry.space_group_name_H-M   'P 1'
#
loop_
_entity.id
_entity.type
_entity.pdbx_description
1 polymer ?
#
loop_
_entity_poly.entity_id
_entity_poly.type
_entity_poly.pdbx_seq_one_letter_code
_entity_poly.pdbx_strand_id
1 'polypeptide(L)'
;MVARQIDSVDLKVLKAKFTEEVPKKIAAQAQQGLQEKRLARAENILKAYELFPSALQNPQGRKLIRDMQQKILARRDENQYNLLRKAPDPGNVQEYLQNAPLKTMREAVQAYKNYYESIRPDAQLDLTLVLVRIDWQNVSDNGNEINVYVNGVRKVQRTEIDAVSQQSTLLNAKIPQKVHADGALKVRVTITDKGMVYDEDNGQGTFEKEVKAFAKKPMYELFLKQQENNQATAKVIFRLEGYPQAPKLPAWRNVQ
;
A
#
# COMPACT_ATOMS: atom_id res chain seq x y z
N MET A 1 -30.96 11.66 -69.06
CA MET A 1 -30.12 11.60 -67.83
C MET A 1 -28.74 12.14 -68.18
N VAL A 2 -28.42 13.35 -67.73
CA VAL A 2 -27.07 13.91 -67.90
C VAL A 2 -26.23 13.39 -66.74
N ALA A 3 -25.38 12.40 -67.01
CA ALA A 3 -24.30 12.06 -66.09
C ALA A 3 -23.36 13.26 -66.04
N ARG A 4 -23.40 14.04 -64.95
CA ARG A 4 -22.38 15.05 -64.66
C ARG A 4 -21.05 14.31 -64.59
N GLN A 5 -20.23 14.43 -65.63
CA GLN A 5 -18.79 14.22 -65.54
C GLN A 5 -18.30 15.22 -64.49
N ILE A 6 -18.03 14.73 -63.28
CA ILE A 6 -17.26 15.48 -62.32
C ILE A 6 -15.88 15.60 -62.95
N ASP A 7 -15.53 16.79 -63.43
CA ASP A 7 -14.24 17.02 -64.05
C ASP A 7 -13.12 16.61 -63.10
N SER A 8 -12.09 15.96 -63.63
CA SER A 8 -11.00 15.38 -62.84
C SER A 8 -10.28 16.38 -61.92
N VAL A 9 -10.38 17.68 -62.25
CA VAL A 9 -9.88 18.81 -61.47
C VAL A 9 -10.69 19.00 -60.18
N ASP A 10 -12.02 18.99 -60.27
CA ASP A 10 -12.91 19.13 -59.11
C ASP A 10 -12.74 17.97 -58.13
N LEU A 11 -12.56 16.74 -58.66
CA LEU A 11 -12.29 15.57 -57.82
C LEU A 11 -10.94 15.66 -57.10
N LYS A 12 -9.90 16.21 -57.75
CA LYS A 12 -8.58 16.42 -57.12
C LYS A 12 -8.67 17.47 -56.01
N VAL A 13 -9.36 18.59 -56.26
CA VAL A 13 -9.58 19.66 -55.25
C VAL A 13 -10.37 19.12 -54.06
N LEU A 14 -11.43 18.35 -54.32
CA LEU A 14 -12.25 17.75 -53.26
C LEU A 14 -11.45 16.77 -52.40
N LYS A 15 -10.62 15.92 -53.03
CA LYS A 15 -9.72 14.99 -52.32
C LYS A 15 -8.68 15.73 -51.47
N ALA A 16 -8.05 16.77 -52.01
CA ALA A 16 -7.08 17.58 -51.27
C ALA A 16 -7.74 18.21 -50.03
N LYS A 17 -8.89 18.86 -50.21
CA LYS A 17 -9.65 19.47 -49.11
C LYS A 17 -10.10 18.43 -48.07
N PHE A 18 -10.55 17.26 -48.51
CA PHE A 18 -10.90 16.16 -47.60
C PHE A 18 -9.70 15.73 -46.75
N THR A 19 -8.56 15.45 -47.40
CA THR A 19 -7.35 14.96 -46.71
C THR A 19 -6.83 15.95 -45.68
N GLU A 20 -7.05 17.26 -45.90
CA GLU A 20 -6.62 18.30 -44.98
C GLU A 20 -7.61 18.51 -43.82
N GLU A 21 -8.91 18.59 -44.11
CA GLU A 21 -9.90 19.06 -43.15
C GLU A 21 -10.49 17.95 -42.28
N VAL A 22 -10.65 16.74 -42.82
CA VAL A 22 -11.28 15.63 -42.08
C VAL A 22 -10.47 15.19 -40.87
N PRO A 23 -9.13 15.02 -40.93
CA PRO A 23 -8.35 14.68 -39.73
C PRO A 23 -8.47 15.75 -38.64
N LYS A 24 -8.50 17.05 -39.02
CA LYS A 24 -8.67 18.15 -38.06
C LYS A 24 -10.02 18.08 -37.36
N LYS A 25 -11.11 17.84 -38.11
CA LYS A 25 -12.46 17.69 -37.55
C LYS A 25 -12.58 16.48 -36.63
N ILE A 26 -12.02 15.34 -37.02
CA ILE A 26 -12.01 14.12 -36.20
C ILE A 26 -11.23 14.35 -34.90
N ALA A 27 -10.05 14.96 -34.97
CA ALA A 27 -9.26 15.29 -33.80
C ALA A 27 -9.99 16.28 -32.86
N ALA A 28 -10.69 17.28 -33.40
CA ALA A 28 -11.49 18.21 -32.61
C ALA A 28 -12.67 17.51 -31.90
N GLN A 29 -13.38 16.60 -32.58
CA GLN A 29 -14.46 15.81 -31.97
C GLN A 29 -13.94 14.86 -30.89
N ALA A 30 -12.78 14.23 -31.10
CA ALA A 30 -12.14 13.40 -30.10
C ALA A 30 -11.68 14.22 -28.88
N GLN A 31 -11.12 15.41 -29.11
CA GLN A 31 -10.74 16.35 -28.05
C GLN A 31 -11.95 16.80 -27.22
N GLN A 32 -13.09 17.06 -27.87
CA GLN A 32 -14.34 17.35 -27.17
C GLN A 32 -14.78 16.16 -26.31
N GLY A 33 -14.73 14.94 -26.86
CA GLY A 33 -15.02 13.72 -26.10
C GLY A 33 -14.11 13.54 -24.88
N LEU A 34 -12.82 13.90 -24.99
CA LEU A 34 -11.87 13.90 -23.88
C LEU A 34 -12.29 14.89 -22.77
N GLN A 35 -12.65 16.11 -23.15
CA GLN A 35 -13.10 17.16 -22.21
C GLN A 35 -14.41 16.78 -21.50
N GLU A 36 -15.33 16.15 -22.22
CA GLU A 36 -16.59 15.61 -21.69
C GLU A 36 -16.42 14.31 -20.88
N LYS A 37 -15.19 13.82 -20.69
CA LYS A 37 -14.87 12.54 -20.02
C LYS A 37 -15.51 11.31 -20.70
N ARG A 38 -15.85 11.40 -21.98
CA ARG A 38 -16.42 10.32 -22.80
C ARG A 38 -15.32 9.61 -23.61
N LEU A 39 -14.38 8.98 -22.91
CA LEU A 39 -13.17 8.39 -23.52
C LEU A 39 -13.49 7.35 -24.59
N ALA A 40 -14.42 6.43 -24.34
CA ALA A 40 -14.81 5.42 -25.33
C ALA A 40 -15.36 6.04 -26.64
N ARG A 41 -16.12 7.14 -26.52
CA ARG A 41 -16.60 7.88 -27.70
C ARG A 41 -15.44 8.52 -28.46
N ALA A 42 -14.52 9.15 -27.76
CA ALA A 42 -13.33 9.76 -28.37
C ALA A 42 -12.45 8.72 -29.08
N GLU A 43 -12.22 7.55 -28.48
CA GLU A 43 -11.50 6.43 -29.11
C GLU A 43 -12.19 5.96 -30.40
N ASN A 44 -13.51 5.77 -30.36
CA ASN A 44 -14.28 5.32 -31.52
C ASN A 44 -14.24 6.35 -32.68
N ILE A 45 -14.26 7.65 -32.37
CA ILE A 45 -14.11 8.73 -33.35
C ILE A 45 -12.75 8.64 -34.04
N LEU A 46 -11.67 8.42 -33.29
CA LEU A 46 -10.33 8.30 -33.87
C LEU A 46 -10.18 7.04 -34.72
N LYS A 47 -10.74 5.90 -34.28
CA LYS A 47 -10.73 4.64 -35.05
C LYS A 47 -11.42 4.77 -36.40
N ALA A 48 -12.44 5.62 -36.52
CA ALA A 48 -13.11 5.85 -37.80
C ALA A 48 -12.16 6.42 -38.87
N TYR A 49 -11.10 7.13 -38.49
CA TYR A 49 -10.11 7.63 -39.45
C TYR A 49 -9.31 6.50 -40.13
N GLU A 50 -9.03 5.43 -39.39
CA GLU A 50 -8.28 4.27 -39.90
C GLU A 50 -9.06 3.51 -40.97
N LEU A 51 -10.39 3.68 -41.01
CA LEU A 51 -11.28 3.06 -42.00
C LEU A 51 -11.29 3.79 -43.35
N PHE A 52 -10.75 5.02 -43.45
CA PHE A 52 -10.70 5.71 -44.73
C PHE A 52 -9.69 5.04 -45.69
N PRO A 53 -9.94 5.05 -47.01
CA PRO A 53 -8.96 4.61 -47.99
C PRO A 53 -7.61 5.33 -47.81
N SER A 54 -6.50 4.61 -48.01
CA SER A 54 -5.15 5.16 -47.85
C SER A 54 -4.89 6.41 -48.70
N ALA A 55 -5.51 6.52 -49.88
CA ALA A 55 -5.45 7.70 -50.74
C ALA A 55 -6.07 8.97 -50.11
N LEU A 56 -6.91 8.82 -49.08
CA LEU A 56 -7.50 9.92 -48.31
C LEU A 56 -6.80 10.14 -46.95
N GLN A 57 -5.77 9.35 -46.64
CA GLN A 57 -4.96 9.48 -45.44
C GLN A 57 -3.60 10.09 -45.78
N ASN A 58 -3.36 11.34 -45.37
CA ASN A 58 -2.04 11.96 -45.52
C ASN A 58 -1.18 11.79 -44.23
N PRO A 59 0.15 11.95 -44.33
CA PRO A 59 1.05 11.78 -43.19
C PRO A 59 0.74 12.68 -41.99
N GLN A 60 0.38 13.95 -42.23
CA GLN A 60 0.07 14.93 -41.19
C GLN A 60 -1.19 14.56 -40.42
N GLY A 61 -2.25 14.16 -41.12
CA GLY A 61 -3.50 13.67 -40.54
C GLY A 61 -3.28 12.42 -39.69
N ARG A 62 -2.52 11.45 -40.19
CA ARG A 62 -2.14 10.25 -39.40
C ARG A 62 -1.38 10.60 -38.13
N LYS A 63 -0.43 11.54 -38.20
CA LYS A 63 0.29 12.03 -37.01
C LYS A 63 -0.68 12.66 -36.01
N LEU A 64 -1.54 13.57 -36.45
CA LEU A 64 -2.52 14.24 -35.60
C LEU A 64 -3.45 13.24 -34.88
N ILE A 65 -3.95 12.24 -35.61
CA ILE A 65 -4.81 11.20 -35.04
C ILE A 65 -4.06 10.34 -34.03
N ARG A 66 -2.82 9.94 -34.34
CA ARG A 66 -1.97 9.19 -33.40
C ARG A 66 -1.68 9.97 -32.12
N ASP A 67 -1.33 11.26 -32.24
CA ASP A 67 -1.07 12.13 -31.08
C ASP A 67 -2.32 12.24 -30.20
N MET A 68 -3.51 12.32 -30.81
CA MET A 68 -4.78 12.33 -30.08
C MET A 68 -5.10 10.97 -29.43
N GLN A 69 -4.81 9.86 -30.11
CA GLN A 69 -4.95 8.51 -29.54
C GLN A 69 -4.08 8.39 -28.28
N GLN A 70 -2.82 8.84 -28.33
CA GLN A 70 -1.93 8.83 -27.17
C GLN A 70 -2.48 9.64 -25.99
N LYS A 71 -3.05 10.83 -26.23
CA LYS A 71 -3.69 11.64 -25.18
C LYS A 71 -4.87 10.90 -24.52
N ILE A 72 -5.68 10.20 -25.29
CA ILE A 72 -6.80 9.42 -24.76
C ILE A 72 -6.30 8.23 -23.95
N LEU A 73 -5.31 7.49 -24.44
CA LEU A 73 -4.71 6.37 -23.72
C LEU A 73 -4.12 6.84 -22.38
N ALA A 74 -3.39 7.96 -22.37
CA ALA A 74 -2.85 8.55 -21.15
C ALA A 74 -3.95 8.92 -20.15
N ARG A 75 -5.06 9.53 -20.62
CA ARG A 75 -6.19 9.88 -19.75
C ARG A 75 -6.91 8.65 -19.19
N ARG A 76 -7.02 7.57 -19.98
CA ARG A 76 -7.61 6.30 -19.54
C ARG A 76 -6.74 5.62 -18.48
N ASP A 77 -5.43 5.59 -18.71
CA ASP A 77 -4.45 5.05 -17.77
C ASP A 77 -4.50 5.82 -16.43
N GLU A 78 -4.53 7.15 -16.51
CA GLU A 78 -4.67 8.02 -15.34
C GLU A 78 -5.96 7.74 -14.57
N ASN A 79 -7.09 7.56 -15.26
CA ASN A 79 -8.37 7.25 -14.62
C ASN A 79 -8.32 5.91 -13.88
N GLN A 80 -7.77 4.85 -14.50
CA GLN A 80 -7.61 3.54 -13.83
C GLN A 80 -6.68 3.63 -12.63
N TYR A 81 -5.57 4.35 -12.76
CA TYR A 81 -4.66 4.58 -11.64
C TYR A 81 -5.33 5.35 -10.49
N ASN A 82 -6.15 6.35 -10.81
CA ASN A 82 -6.88 7.13 -9.82
C ASN A 82 -8.00 6.33 -9.12
N LEU A 83 -8.59 5.34 -9.79
CA LEU A 83 -9.50 4.38 -9.13
C LEU A 83 -8.75 3.56 -8.08
N LEU A 84 -7.59 3.01 -8.45
CA LEU A 84 -6.71 2.30 -7.53
C LEU A 84 -6.27 3.21 -6.35
N ARG A 85 -5.91 4.46 -6.60
CA ARG A 85 -5.52 5.39 -5.51
C ARG A 85 -6.63 5.65 -4.50
N LYS A 86 -7.89 5.64 -4.93
CA LYS A 86 -9.05 5.82 -4.05
C LYS A 86 -9.38 4.55 -3.27
N ALA A 87 -9.21 3.39 -3.90
CA ALA A 87 -9.48 2.08 -3.32
C ALA A 87 -8.29 1.15 -3.63
N PRO A 88 -7.23 1.18 -2.78
CA PRO A 88 -5.99 0.50 -3.08
C PRO A 88 -6.05 -0.99 -2.72
N ASP A 89 -7.07 -1.72 -3.17
CA ASP A 89 -7.28 -3.13 -2.89
C ASP A 89 -6.64 -4.07 -3.94
N PRO A 90 -6.49 -5.38 -3.65
CA PRO A 90 -5.85 -6.33 -4.57
C PRO A 90 -6.50 -6.42 -5.94
N GLY A 91 -7.83 -6.26 -6.02
CA GLY A 91 -8.58 -6.31 -7.28
C GLY A 91 -8.23 -5.12 -8.17
N ASN A 92 -8.27 -3.90 -7.62
CA ASN A 92 -7.89 -2.69 -8.35
C ASN A 92 -6.41 -2.65 -8.74
N VAL A 93 -5.52 -3.24 -7.91
CA VAL A 93 -4.09 -3.39 -8.26
C VAL A 93 -3.94 -4.27 -9.50
N GLN A 94 -4.60 -5.42 -9.50
CA GLN A 94 -4.54 -6.36 -10.61
C GLN A 94 -5.18 -5.78 -11.89
N GLU A 95 -6.34 -5.13 -11.75
CA GLU A 95 -7.06 -4.48 -12.84
C GLU A 95 -6.17 -3.45 -13.55
N TYR A 96 -5.47 -2.58 -12.80
CA TYR A 96 -4.54 -1.62 -13.41
C TYR A 96 -3.37 -2.32 -14.13
N LEU A 97 -2.72 -3.28 -13.47
CA LEU A 97 -1.56 -3.97 -14.05
C LEU A 97 -1.89 -4.77 -15.30
N GLN A 98 -3.12 -5.27 -15.42
CA GLN A 98 -3.59 -6.00 -16.59
C GLN A 98 -4.09 -5.06 -17.69
N ASN A 99 -5.02 -4.17 -17.35
CA ASN A 99 -5.89 -3.50 -18.31
C ASN A 99 -5.56 -2.03 -18.55
N ALA A 100 -4.62 -1.43 -17.80
CA ALA A 100 -4.22 -0.06 -18.06
C ALA A 100 -3.42 0.03 -19.37
N PRO A 101 -3.77 0.95 -20.29
CA PRO A 101 -3.25 0.94 -21.65
C PRO A 101 -1.76 1.28 -21.75
N LEU A 102 -1.27 2.18 -20.89
CA LEU A 102 0.12 2.63 -20.91
C LEU A 102 0.92 2.12 -19.70
N LYS A 103 0.24 1.80 -18.60
CA LYS A 103 0.80 1.37 -17.32
C LYS A 103 1.88 2.35 -16.85
N THR A 104 1.62 3.64 -17.01
CA THR A 104 2.57 4.72 -16.68
C THR A 104 3.07 4.62 -15.25
N MET A 105 2.22 4.21 -14.32
CA MET A 105 2.52 4.08 -12.89
C MET A 105 2.84 2.63 -12.48
N ARG A 106 3.20 1.76 -13.44
CA ARG A 106 3.40 0.31 -13.22
C ARG A 106 4.29 0.01 -12.02
N GLU A 107 5.41 0.71 -11.88
CA GLU A 107 6.37 0.46 -10.80
C GLU A 107 5.72 0.68 -9.42
N ALA A 108 5.02 1.80 -9.22
CA ALA A 108 4.34 2.10 -7.97
C ALA A 108 3.22 1.09 -7.67
N VAL A 109 2.47 0.67 -8.70
CA VAL A 109 1.41 -0.33 -8.53
C VAL A 109 1.98 -1.73 -8.28
N GLN A 110 3.08 -2.09 -8.92
CA GLN A 110 3.79 -3.34 -8.69
C GLN A 110 4.35 -3.41 -7.26
N ALA A 111 4.89 -2.31 -6.72
CA ALA A 111 5.31 -2.25 -5.32
C ALA A 111 4.12 -2.52 -4.38
N TYR A 112 2.93 -2.00 -4.71
CA TYR A 112 1.72 -2.28 -3.94
C TYR A 112 1.25 -3.74 -4.05
N LYS A 113 1.38 -4.37 -5.24
CA LYS A 113 1.16 -5.82 -5.42
C LYS A 113 2.10 -6.63 -4.55
N ASN A 114 3.39 -6.31 -4.55
CA ASN A 114 4.40 -6.98 -3.74
C ASN A 114 4.12 -6.82 -2.25
N TYR A 115 3.64 -5.64 -1.82
CA TYR A 115 3.17 -5.45 -0.45
C TYR A 115 2.05 -6.43 -0.11
N TYR A 116 1.02 -6.56 -0.95
CA TYR A 116 -0.06 -7.52 -0.72
C TYR A 116 0.43 -8.96 -0.64
N GLU A 117 1.37 -9.34 -1.51
CA GLU A 117 2.00 -10.66 -1.47
C GLU A 117 2.76 -10.89 -0.16
N SER A 118 3.46 -9.87 0.35
CA SER A 118 4.22 -9.95 1.61
C SER A 118 3.34 -10.09 2.86
N ILE A 119 2.06 -9.72 2.77
CA ILE A 119 1.10 -9.81 3.90
C ILE A 119 0.00 -10.85 3.65
N ARG A 120 0.19 -11.77 2.69
CA ARG A 120 -0.72 -12.90 2.51
C ARG A 120 -0.74 -13.76 3.77
N PRO A 121 -1.87 -14.42 4.10
CA PRO A 121 -1.98 -15.23 5.32
C PRO A 121 -0.82 -16.21 5.51
N ASP A 122 -0.43 -16.90 4.44
CA ASP A 122 0.64 -17.89 4.42
C ASP A 122 2.06 -17.29 4.40
N ALA A 123 2.23 -15.99 4.17
CA ALA A 123 3.53 -15.33 4.11
C ALA A 123 4.23 -15.36 5.48
N GLN A 124 5.48 -15.80 5.51
CA GLN A 124 6.31 -15.71 6.71
C GLN A 124 6.94 -14.32 6.81
N LEU A 125 6.83 -13.72 7.99
CA LEU A 125 7.38 -12.42 8.32
C LEU A 125 8.56 -12.58 9.29
N ASP A 126 9.65 -11.88 8.99
CA ASP A 126 10.77 -11.69 9.91
C ASP A 126 10.52 -10.42 10.73
N LEU A 127 10.04 -10.60 11.96
CA LEU A 127 9.66 -9.52 12.86
C LEU A 127 10.64 -9.37 14.01
N THR A 128 10.66 -8.20 14.63
CA THR A 128 11.35 -7.99 15.91
C THR A 128 10.37 -7.39 16.90
N LEU A 129 10.06 -8.13 17.97
CA LEU A 129 9.37 -7.57 19.12
C LEU A 129 10.41 -6.85 19.99
N VAL A 130 10.21 -5.57 20.21
CA VAL A 130 11.08 -4.74 21.05
C VAL A 130 10.38 -4.49 22.37
N LEU A 131 10.95 -5.01 23.45
CA LEU A 131 10.62 -4.61 24.81
C LEU A 131 11.28 -3.27 25.09
N VAL A 132 10.51 -2.19 25.02
CA VAL A 132 11.03 -0.82 25.08
C VAL A 132 11.41 -0.48 26.51
N ARG A 133 10.45 -0.58 27.42
CA ARG A 133 10.60 -0.18 28.83
C ARG A 133 9.52 -0.78 29.72
N ILE A 134 9.71 -0.63 31.01
CA ILE A 134 8.72 -0.88 32.05
C ILE A 134 8.44 0.44 32.75
N ASP A 135 7.16 0.80 32.90
CA ASP A 135 6.69 1.92 33.70
C ASP A 135 6.19 1.35 35.04
N TRP A 136 6.94 1.57 36.12
CA TRP A 136 6.61 1.09 37.46
C TRP A 136 5.51 1.96 38.07
N GLN A 137 4.56 1.32 38.75
CA GLN A 137 3.41 2.01 39.35
C GLN A 137 3.53 2.00 40.87
N ASN A 138 3.30 0.86 41.51
CA ASN A 138 3.16 0.76 42.97
C ASN A 138 4.20 -0.18 43.60
N VAL A 139 5.36 -0.35 42.95
CA VAL A 139 6.45 -1.23 43.39
C VAL A 139 7.69 -0.39 43.63
N SER A 140 8.45 -0.69 44.68
CA SER A 140 9.71 -0.03 45.01
C SER A 140 10.68 -1.02 45.63
N ASP A 141 11.26 -1.86 44.77
CA ASP A 141 12.11 -2.98 45.15
C ASP A 141 13.39 -2.96 44.32
N ASN A 142 14.46 -3.46 44.90
CA ASN A 142 15.74 -3.61 44.21
C ASN A 142 15.91 -5.06 43.79
N GLY A 143 16.70 -5.33 42.75
CA GLY A 143 17.08 -6.72 42.47
C GLY A 143 16.11 -7.54 41.63
N ASN A 144 15.07 -6.94 41.04
CA ASN A 144 14.03 -7.70 40.33
C ASN A 144 14.58 -8.52 39.16
N GLU A 145 14.00 -9.70 38.97
CA GLU A 145 14.16 -10.55 37.80
C GLU A 145 12.94 -10.42 36.87
N ILE A 146 13.18 -9.93 35.65
CA ILE A 146 12.19 -9.82 34.58
C ILE A 146 12.40 -10.97 33.60
N ASN A 147 11.36 -11.76 33.41
CA ASN A 147 11.32 -12.81 32.39
C ASN A 147 10.25 -12.47 31.34
N VAL A 148 10.63 -12.54 30.05
CA VAL A 148 9.69 -12.40 28.93
C VAL A 148 9.68 -13.67 28.12
N TYR A 149 8.49 -14.23 27.97
CA TYR A 149 8.20 -15.39 27.16
C TYR A 149 7.43 -14.98 25.92
N VAL A 150 7.86 -15.49 24.77
CA VAL A 150 7.15 -15.32 23.50
C VAL A 150 6.82 -16.71 22.97
N ASN A 151 5.54 -16.97 22.71
CA ASN A 151 5.01 -18.26 22.29
C ASN A 151 5.46 -19.42 23.20
N GLY A 152 5.45 -19.17 24.52
CA GLY A 152 5.85 -20.13 25.55
C GLY A 152 7.36 -20.30 25.77
N VAL A 153 8.21 -19.71 24.92
CA VAL A 153 9.66 -19.80 25.04
C VAL A 153 10.21 -18.54 25.71
N ARG A 154 11.06 -18.70 26.74
CA ARG A 154 11.75 -17.56 27.35
C ARG A 154 12.71 -16.91 26.36
N LYS A 155 12.53 -15.62 26.10
CA LYS A 155 13.34 -14.83 25.15
C LYS A 155 14.18 -13.76 25.83
N VAL A 156 13.74 -13.26 26.98
CA VAL A 156 14.49 -12.29 27.78
C VAL A 156 14.51 -12.77 29.23
N GLN A 157 15.69 -12.65 29.83
CA GLN A 157 15.90 -12.70 31.26
C GLN A 157 16.80 -11.51 31.61
N ARG A 158 16.35 -10.67 32.54
CA ARG A 158 17.11 -9.56 33.11
C ARG A 158 16.98 -9.64 34.62
N THR A 159 18.10 -9.58 35.30
CA THR A 159 18.19 -9.61 36.77
C THR A 159 18.67 -8.26 37.25
N GLU A 160 18.60 -8.03 38.56
CA GLU A 160 19.14 -6.82 39.20
C GLU A 160 18.51 -5.54 38.66
N ILE A 161 17.20 -5.58 38.39
CA ILE A 161 16.46 -4.42 37.91
C ILE A 161 15.79 -3.72 39.08
N ASP A 162 16.20 -2.49 39.32
CA ASP A 162 15.57 -1.65 40.34
C ASP A 162 14.22 -1.12 39.82
N ALA A 163 13.20 -1.35 40.64
CA ALA A 163 11.88 -0.79 40.48
C ALA A 163 11.79 0.45 41.35
N VAL A 164 11.53 1.60 40.73
CA VAL A 164 11.27 2.85 41.45
C VAL A 164 9.86 3.29 41.10
N SER A 165 9.01 3.40 42.13
CA SER A 165 7.60 3.77 41.96
C SER A 165 7.46 5.05 41.11
N GLN A 166 6.52 5.02 40.17
CA GLN A 166 6.24 6.11 39.21
C GLN A 166 7.41 6.46 38.27
N GLN A 167 8.43 5.61 38.14
CA GLN A 167 9.52 5.78 37.18
C GLN A 167 9.53 4.68 36.12
N SER A 168 10.35 4.88 35.09
CA SER A 168 10.50 3.94 33.99
C SER A 168 11.91 3.36 33.90
N THR A 169 12.01 2.05 33.69
CA THR A 169 13.27 1.37 33.36
C THR A 169 13.30 1.05 31.87
N LEU A 170 14.28 1.60 31.15
CA LEU A 170 14.51 1.28 29.73
C LEU A 170 15.16 -0.10 29.60
N LEU A 171 14.66 -0.93 28.68
CA LEU A 171 15.18 -2.27 28.44
C LEU A 171 15.71 -2.45 27.01
N ASN A 172 15.00 -1.90 26.02
CA ASN A 172 15.32 -2.00 24.59
C ASN A 172 15.71 -3.42 24.10
N ALA A 173 15.14 -4.46 24.70
CA ALA A 173 15.48 -5.83 24.35
C ALA A 173 14.80 -6.21 23.04
N LYS A 174 15.60 -6.62 22.04
CA LYS A 174 15.13 -7.04 20.72
C LYS A 174 14.92 -8.55 20.69
N ILE A 175 13.74 -8.98 20.28
CA ILE A 175 13.32 -10.37 20.25
C ILE A 175 12.90 -10.72 18.81
N PRO A 176 13.82 -11.29 17.99
CA PRO A 176 13.49 -11.71 16.63
C PRO A 176 12.46 -12.83 16.63
N GLN A 177 11.47 -12.75 15.75
CA GLN A 177 10.38 -13.72 15.60
C GLN A 177 10.14 -14.01 14.12
N LYS A 178 9.96 -15.29 13.80
CA LYS A 178 9.39 -15.71 12.50
C LYS A 178 7.97 -16.17 12.73
N VAL A 179 7.02 -15.54 12.04
CA VAL A 179 5.58 -15.80 12.23
C VAL A 179 4.85 -15.57 10.90
N HIS A 180 3.76 -16.28 10.68
CA HIS A 180 2.88 -16.02 9.53
C HIS A 180 2.19 -14.67 9.66
N ALA A 181 1.84 -14.03 8.54
CA ALA A 181 1.23 -12.70 8.54
C ALA A 181 -0.17 -12.68 9.18
N ASP A 182 -0.91 -13.79 9.13
CA ASP A 182 -2.17 -14.01 9.85
C ASP A 182 -1.98 -14.57 11.27
N GLY A 183 -0.73 -14.91 11.64
CA GLY A 183 -0.40 -15.50 12.92
C GLY A 183 -0.55 -14.53 14.09
N ALA A 184 -0.46 -15.09 15.29
CA ALA A 184 -0.49 -14.35 16.54
C ALA A 184 0.85 -14.43 17.29
N LEU A 185 1.13 -13.38 18.05
CA LEU A 185 2.19 -13.38 19.06
C LEU A 185 1.54 -13.49 20.44
N LYS A 186 1.94 -14.51 21.19
CA LYS A 186 1.59 -14.68 22.59
C LYS A 186 2.77 -14.25 23.45
N VAL A 187 2.60 -13.20 24.23
CA VAL A 187 3.65 -12.67 25.11
C VAL A 187 3.20 -12.79 26.55
N ARG A 188 4.08 -13.32 27.40
CA ARG A 188 3.92 -13.32 28.85
C ARG A 188 5.13 -12.64 29.47
N VAL A 189 4.88 -11.74 30.42
CA VAL A 189 5.91 -11.11 31.25
C VAL A 189 5.65 -11.50 32.70
N THR A 190 6.71 -11.81 33.43
CA THR A 190 6.70 -12.02 34.88
C THR A 190 7.86 -11.23 35.48
N ILE A 191 7.60 -10.59 36.61
CA ILE A 191 8.59 -9.87 37.40
C ILE A 191 8.57 -10.45 38.80
N THR A 192 9.72 -10.91 39.28
CA THR A 192 9.86 -11.49 40.62
C THR A 192 11.02 -10.82 41.34
N ASP A 193 10.84 -10.44 42.59
CA ASP A 193 11.99 -10.14 43.47
C ASP A 193 12.46 -11.44 44.13
N LYS A 194 13.77 -11.68 44.12
CA LYS A 194 14.36 -12.91 44.65
C LYS A 194 14.81 -12.71 46.09
N GLY A 195 13.96 -13.12 47.02
CA GLY A 195 14.29 -13.15 48.44
C GLY A 195 15.16 -14.37 48.83
N MET A 196 15.73 -14.33 50.03
CA MET A 196 16.47 -15.48 50.58
C MET A 196 15.58 -16.67 50.96
N VAL A 197 14.27 -16.44 51.17
CA VAL A 197 13.32 -17.45 51.69
C VAL A 197 12.16 -17.70 50.74
N TYR A 198 11.62 -16.64 50.12
CA TYR A 198 10.54 -16.72 49.12
C TYR A 198 10.78 -15.68 48.03
N ASP A 199 10.37 -15.99 46.80
CA ASP A 199 10.34 -15.03 45.70
C ASP A 199 9.02 -14.24 45.78
N GLU A 200 9.09 -12.90 45.70
CA GLU A 200 7.91 -12.04 45.71
C GLU A 200 7.42 -11.79 44.28
N ASP A 201 6.10 -11.91 44.05
CA ASP A 201 5.49 -11.61 42.76
C ASP A 201 5.30 -10.10 42.58
N ASN A 202 6.20 -9.50 41.82
CA ASN A 202 6.15 -8.10 41.41
C ASN A 202 5.38 -7.88 40.11
N GLY A 203 4.68 -8.92 39.66
CA GLY A 203 3.55 -8.84 38.76
C GLY A 203 3.78 -9.59 37.47
N GLN A 204 2.66 -10.00 36.89
CA GLN A 204 2.63 -10.74 35.65
C GLN A 204 1.52 -10.25 34.72
N GLY A 205 1.71 -10.52 33.44
CA GLY A 205 0.73 -10.18 32.41
C GLY A 205 0.91 -11.06 31.19
N THR A 206 -0.16 -11.27 30.44
CA THR A 206 -0.12 -11.98 29.17
C THR A 206 -1.01 -11.25 28.15
N PHE A 207 -0.59 -11.23 26.89
CA PHE A 207 -1.47 -10.93 25.77
C PHE A 207 -1.24 -11.93 24.64
N GLU A 208 -2.27 -12.09 23.82
CA GLU A 208 -2.22 -12.78 22.54
C GLU A 208 -2.88 -11.90 21.51
N LYS A 209 -2.14 -11.55 20.44
CA LYS A 209 -2.61 -10.65 19.40
C LYS A 209 -2.12 -11.08 18.04
N GLU A 210 -2.99 -10.98 17.05
CA GLU A 210 -2.60 -11.06 15.64
C GLU A 210 -1.51 -10.03 15.33
N VAL A 211 -0.52 -10.45 14.56
CA VAL A 211 0.61 -9.60 14.15
C VAL A 211 0.12 -8.33 13.45
N LYS A 212 -0.88 -8.47 12.56
CA LYS A 212 -1.48 -7.33 11.84
C LYS A 212 -2.15 -6.33 12.78
N ALA A 213 -2.80 -6.80 13.85
CA ALA A 213 -3.41 -5.93 14.84
C ALA A 213 -2.34 -5.19 15.66
N PHE A 214 -1.23 -5.88 15.96
CA PHE A 214 -0.08 -5.29 16.65
C PHE A 214 0.57 -4.19 15.81
N ALA A 215 0.82 -4.44 14.52
CA ALA A 215 1.48 -3.52 13.60
C ALA A 215 0.71 -2.22 13.34
N LYS A 216 -0.60 -2.18 13.61
CA LYS A 216 -1.42 -0.95 13.51
C LYS A 216 -1.14 0.07 14.60
N LYS A 217 -0.49 -0.33 15.70
CA LYS A 217 -0.17 0.55 16.82
C LYS A 217 1.34 0.79 16.88
N PRO A 218 1.79 2.02 17.15
CA PRO A 218 3.22 2.30 17.30
C PRO A 218 3.80 1.64 18.56
N MET A 219 2.98 1.46 19.60
CA MET A 219 3.33 0.82 20.85
C MET A 219 2.15 0.01 21.38
N TYR A 220 2.45 -1.07 22.10
CA TYR A 220 1.51 -1.89 22.81
C TYR A 220 1.83 -1.89 24.30
N GLU A 221 0.80 -1.77 25.13
CA GLU A 221 0.93 -1.71 26.57
C GLU A 221 0.39 -3.00 27.19
N LEU A 222 1.18 -3.62 28.06
CA LEU A 222 0.78 -4.77 28.87
C LEU A 222 0.85 -4.37 30.34
N PHE A 223 -0.31 -4.29 31.00
CA PHE A 223 -0.38 -4.09 32.44
C PHE A 223 -0.02 -5.39 33.17
N LEU A 224 0.83 -5.27 34.18
CA LEU A 224 1.22 -6.35 35.08
C LEU A 224 0.50 -6.19 36.39
N LYS A 225 0.10 -7.31 36.96
CA LYS A 225 -0.60 -7.38 38.24
C LYS A 225 -0.06 -8.52 39.08
N GLN A 226 -0.06 -8.35 40.40
CA GLN A 226 0.26 -9.44 41.32
C GLN A 226 -0.83 -10.51 41.25
N GLN A 227 -0.45 -11.77 41.40
CA GLN A 227 -1.38 -12.89 41.41
C GLN A 227 -2.33 -12.88 42.59
N GLU A 228 -1.83 -12.53 43.77
CA GLU A 228 -2.56 -12.70 45.03
C GLU A 228 -3.72 -11.70 45.16
N ASN A 229 -3.47 -10.42 44.90
CA ASN A 229 -4.41 -9.32 45.16
C ASN A 229 -4.86 -8.56 43.90
N ASN A 230 -4.34 -8.94 42.71
CA ASN A 230 -4.63 -8.28 41.43
C ASN A 230 -4.25 -6.79 41.38
N GLN A 231 -3.37 -6.32 42.28
CA GLN A 231 -2.86 -4.96 42.30
C GLN A 231 -1.97 -4.71 41.09
N ALA A 232 -2.18 -3.59 40.40
CA ALA A 232 -1.33 -3.19 39.29
C ALA A 232 0.04 -2.74 39.81
N THR A 233 1.10 -3.37 39.31
CA THR A 233 2.47 -3.14 39.75
C THR A 233 3.27 -2.35 38.73
N ALA A 234 3.08 -2.66 37.44
CA ALA A 234 3.83 -2.07 36.36
C ALA A 234 3.07 -2.14 35.03
N LYS A 235 3.56 -1.40 34.04
CA LYS A 235 3.10 -1.46 32.66
C LYS A 235 4.31 -1.64 31.75
N VAL A 236 4.28 -2.68 30.92
CA VAL A 236 5.35 -3.01 29.97
C VAL A 236 4.99 -2.46 28.60
N ILE A 237 5.93 -1.77 27.98
CA ILE A 237 5.75 -1.16 26.65
C ILE A 237 6.52 -1.98 25.61
N PHE A 238 5.79 -2.42 24.59
CA PHE A 238 6.33 -3.14 23.43
C PHE A 238 6.15 -2.34 22.15
N ARG A 239 7.03 -2.56 21.18
CA ARG A 239 6.87 -2.16 19.77
C ARG A 239 7.19 -3.35 18.87
N LEU A 240 6.58 -3.41 17.70
CA LEU A 240 6.90 -4.39 16.66
C LEU A 240 7.60 -3.71 15.51
N GLU A 241 8.71 -4.29 15.07
CA GLU A 241 9.49 -3.85 13.91
C GLU A 241 9.48 -4.96 12.84
N GLY A 242 9.70 -4.58 11.59
CA GLY A 242 9.79 -5.51 10.45
C GLY A 242 8.47 -5.82 9.74
N TYR A 243 7.32 -5.37 10.25
CA TYR A 243 6.05 -5.59 9.54
C TYR A 243 5.99 -4.75 8.25
N PRO A 244 5.68 -5.35 7.08
CA PRO A 244 5.62 -4.64 5.81
C PRO A 244 4.70 -3.43 5.86
N GLN A 245 5.15 -2.31 5.31
CA GLN A 245 4.36 -1.08 5.25
C GLN A 245 3.75 -0.93 3.86
N ALA A 246 2.50 -0.50 3.81
CA ALA A 246 1.85 -0.19 2.54
C ALA A 246 2.62 0.95 1.85
N PRO A 247 3.09 0.74 0.60
CA PRO A 247 3.79 1.78 -0.13
C PRO A 247 2.82 2.91 -0.47
N LYS A 248 3.33 4.15 -0.54
CA LYS A 248 2.51 5.30 -0.95
C LYS A 248 2.30 5.26 -2.46
N LEU A 249 1.06 5.35 -2.92
CA LEU A 249 0.75 5.57 -4.33
C LEU A 249 0.92 7.06 -4.65
N PRO A 250 1.96 7.46 -5.42
CA PRO A 250 2.21 8.87 -5.73
C PRO A 250 1.11 9.47 -6.60
N ALA A 251 1.09 10.79 -6.71
CA ALA A 251 0.28 11.46 -7.73
C ALA A 251 0.68 10.99 -9.13
N TRP A 252 -0.29 10.98 -10.05
CA TRP A 252 -0.04 10.68 -11.45
C TRP A 252 1.05 11.59 -12.02
N ARG A 253 1.98 11.03 -12.78
CA ARG A 253 3.01 11.78 -13.51
C ARG A 253 2.79 11.53 -15.00
N ASN A 254 2.71 12.60 -15.79
CA ASN A 254 2.76 12.46 -17.23
C ASN A 254 4.17 12.02 -17.60
N VAL A 255 4.28 10.89 -18.30
CA VAL A 255 5.50 10.60 -19.07
C VAL A 255 5.38 11.48 -20.31
N GLN A 256 6.22 12.50 -20.38
CA GLN A 256 6.40 13.29 -21.61
C GLN A 256 7.17 12.46 -22.63
#